data_AF-A0A6J4ITR7-F1
#
_entry.id   AF-A0A6J4ITR7-F1
#
_cell.length_a   1.000
_cell.length_b   1.000
_cell.length_c   1.000
_cell.angle_alpha   90.00
_cell.angle_beta   90.00
_cell.angle_gamma   90.00
#
_symmetry.space_group_name_H-M   'P 1'
#
loop_
_entity.id
_entity.type
_entity.pdbx_description
1 polymer ?
#
loop_
_entity_poly.entity_id
_entity_poly.type
_entity_poly.pdbx_seq_one_letter_code
_entity_poly.pdbx_strand_id
1 'polypeptide(L)' 'MDQRIINLFDEYTHKPLTREDFLKRLARLTGSVGAALAVLPLLEVNYAQAATVGEDD' A
#
# COMPACT_ATOMS: atom_id res chain seq x y z
N MET A 1 -7.49 6.94 5.74
CA MET A 1 -6.50 5.89 5.40
C MET A 1 -5.18 6.28 6.06
N ASP A 2 -4.45 5.36 6.68
CA ASP A 2 -3.20 5.66 7.40
C ASP A 2 -2.07 5.98 6.39
N GLN A 3 -1.42 7.14 6.53
CA GLN A 3 -0.34 7.59 5.64
C GLN A 3 0.82 6.59 5.57
N ARG A 4 1.08 5.84 6.65
CA ARG A 4 2.14 4.81 6.68
C ARG A 4 1.86 3.66 5.72
N ILE A 5 0.59 3.31 5.55
CA ILE A 5 0.16 2.24 4.65
C ILE A 5 0.26 2.70 3.20
N ILE A 6 -0.09 3.97 2.92
CA ILE A 6 0.01 4.57 1.59
C ILE A 6 1.48 4.62 1.16
N ASN A 7 2.38 5.14 2.00
CA ASN A 7 3.81 5.21 1.70
C ASN A 7 4.44 3.82 1.53
N LEU A 8 3.97 2.82 2.29
CA LEU A 8 4.43 1.44 2.13
C LEU A 8 3.98 0.83 0.79
N PHE A 9 2.77 1.16 0.34
CA PHE A 9 2.26 0.72 -0.96
C PHE A 9 2.95 1.44 -2.11
N ASP A 10 3.20 2.74 -1.98
CA ASP A 10 4.01 3.53 -2.91
C ASP A 10 5.44 2.99 -3.05
N GLU A 11 6.09 2.64 -1.93
CA GLU A 11 7.41 2.00 -1.96
C GLU A 11 7.37 0.62 -2.64
N TYR A 12 6.26 -0.11 -2.51
CA TYR A 12 6.04 -1.38 -3.20
C TYR A 12 5.87 -1.21 -4.71
N THR A 13 5.24 -0.13 -5.17
CA THR A 13 5.00 0.13 -6.60
C THR A 13 6.19 0.82 -7.28
N HIS A 14 6.93 1.67 -6.57
CA HIS A 14 8.00 2.50 -7.15
C HIS A 14 9.44 2.01 -6.87
N LYS A 15 9.66 1.15 -5.87
CA LYS A 15 10.99 0.60 -5.55
C LYS A 15 11.02 -0.93 -5.70
N PRO A 16 12.19 -1.57 -5.78
CA PRO A 16 12.29 -3.03 -5.76
C PRO A 16 12.03 -3.58 -4.35
N LEU A 17 10.78 -3.48 -3.89
CA LEU A 17 10.29 -4.12 -2.67
C LEU A 17 9.54 -5.39 -3.06
N THR A 18 9.93 -6.53 -2.48
CA THR A 18 9.25 -7.79 -2.78
C THR A 18 7.85 -7.81 -2.15
N ARG A 19 6.91 -8.48 -2.84
CA ARG A 19 5.53 -8.64 -2.34
C ARG A 19 5.49 -9.25 -0.93
N GLU A 20 6.40 -10.17 -0.63
CA GLU A 20 6.49 -10.82 0.68
C GLU A 20 6.90 -9.84 1.79
N ASP A 21 7.89 -8.97 1.54
CA ASP A 21 8.31 -7.96 2.52
C ASP A 21 7.24 -6.90 2.72
N PHE A 22 6.58 -6.47 1.63
CA PHE A 22 5.42 -5.60 1.67
C PHE A 22 4.30 -6.18 2.57
N LEU A 23 3.88 -7.43 2.33
CA LEU A 23 2.82 -8.06 3.13
C LEU A 23 3.21 -8.23 4.60
N LYS A 24 4.47 -8.58 4.89
CA LYS A 24 4.98 -8.65 6.28
C LYS A 24 4.88 -7.30 6.99
N ARG A 25 5.27 -6.22 6.32
CA ARG A 25 5.19 -4.85 6.89
C ARG A 25 3.75 -4.40 7.02
N LEU A 26 2.90 -4.68 6.04
CA LEU A 26 1.48 -4.35 6.06
C LEU A 26 0.76 -5.05 7.21
N ALA A 27 1.05 -6.34 7.44
CA ALA A 27 0.50 -7.09 8.57
C ALA A 27 0.95 -6.53 9.92
N ARG A 28 2.17 -5.98 10.03
CA ARG A 28 2.63 -5.29 11.25
C ARG A 28 1.91 -3.97 11.47
N LEU A 29 1.65 -3.19 10.41
CA LEU A 29 0.94 -1.91 10.51
C LEU A 29 -0.54 -2.08 10.82
N THR A 30 -1.17 -3.10 10.23
CA THR A 30 -2.60 -3.42 10.43
C THR A 30 -2.86 -4.34 11.62
N GLY A 31 -1.80 -4.85 12.27
CA GLY A 31 -1.86 -5.72 13.43
C GLY A 31 -2.24 -7.18 13.15
N SER A 32 -2.61 -7.52 11.91
CA SER A 32 -2.89 -8.90 11.50
C SER A 32 -2.81 -9.11 9.99
N VAL A 33 -2.56 -10.33 9.55
CA VAL A 33 -2.57 -10.69 8.11
C VAL A 33 -3.98 -10.57 7.52
N GLY A 34 -5.03 -10.91 8.28
CA GLY A 34 -6.41 -10.77 7.81
C GLY A 34 -6.79 -9.31 7.52
N ALA A 35 -6.40 -8.39 8.40
CA ALA A 35 -6.60 -6.96 8.18
C ALA A 35 -5.76 -6.44 7.00
N ALA A 36 -4.52 -6.88 6.85
CA ALA A 36 -3.68 -6.54 5.70
C ALA A 36 -4.34 -6.89 4.37
N LEU A 37 -4.88 -8.12 4.25
CA LEU A 37 -5.54 -8.58 3.04
C LEU A 37 -6.84 -7.82 2.74
N ALA A 38 -7.61 -7.45 3.77
CA ALA A 38 -8.83 -6.65 3.60
C ALA A 38 -8.53 -5.21 3.13
N VAL A 39 -7.34 -4.70 3.41
CA VAL A 39 -6.91 -3.34 3.04
C VAL A 39 -6.33 -3.27 1.62
N LEU A 40 -5.87 -4.39 1.04
CA LEU A 40 -5.35 -4.44 -0.34
C LEU A 40 -6.28 -3.81 -1.39
N PRO A 41 -7.55 -4.22 -1.53
CA PRO A 41 -8.42 -3.64 -2.56
C PRO A 41 -8.67 -2.14 -2.34
N LEU A 42 -8.65 -1.69 -1.08
CA LEU A 42 -8.76 -0.28 -0.76
C LEU A 42 -7.50 0.47 -1.21
N LEU A 43 -6.31 -0.10 -1.04
CA LEU A 43 -5.07 0.50 -1.52
C LEU A 43 -5.03 0.61 -3.03
N GLU A 44 -5.42 -0.44 -3.75
CA GLU A 44 -5.44 -0.42 -5.22
C GLU A 44 -6.37 0.66 -5.78
N VAL A 45 -7.59 0.79 -5.22
CA VAL A 45 -8.53 1.84 -5.64
C VAL A 45 -8.01 3.23 -5.30
N ASN A 46 -7.53 3.45 -4.07
CA ASN A 46 -7.03 4.77 -3.67
C ASN A 46 -5.76 5.15 -4.43
N TYR A 47 -4.88 4.19 -4.70
CA TYR A 47 -3.67 4.41 -5.48
C TYR A 47 -3.98 4.68 -6.95
N ALA A 48 -4.91 3.95 -7.57
CA ALA A 48 -5.35 4.23 -8.94
C ALA A 48 -5.97 5.64 -9.05
N GLN A 49 -6.73 6.07 -8.06
CA GLN A 49 -7.25 7.44 -7.99
C GLN A 49 -6.13 8.46 -7.76
N ALA A 50 -5.15 8.17 -6.91
CA ALA A 50 -4.00 9.06 -6.67
C ALA A 50 -3.09 9.20 -7.90
N ALA A 51 -2.78 8.10 -8.59
CA ALA A 51 -1.99 8.08 -9.82
C ALA A 51 -2.67 8.87 -10.95
N THR A 52 -4.01 8.89 -10.99
CA THR A 52 -4.74 9.75 -11.94
C THR A 52 -4.71 11.25 -11.60
N VAL A 53 -4.38 11.61 -10.35
CA VAL A 53 -4.44 12.98 -9.84
C VAL A 53 -3.05 13.60 -9.66
N GLY A 54 -1.96 12.83 -9.59
CA GLY A 54 -0.64 13.43 -9.46
C GLY A 54 0.52 12.47 -9.61
N GLU A 55 1.13 12.49 -10.80
CA GLU A 55 2.58 12.36 -10.99
C GLU A 55 3.12 13.45 -11.95
N ASP A 56 2.25 14.37 -12.41
CA ASP A 56 2.52 15.44 -13.38
C ASP A 56 2.13 16.79 -12.74
N ASP A 57 2.97 17.28 -11.81
CA ASP A 57 3.12 18.71 -11.50
C ASP A 57 4.61 18.99 -11.21
#